data_AF-A0A7X4HU54-F1
#
_entry.id   AF-A0A7X4HU54-F1
#
_cell.length_a   1.000
_cell.length_b   1.000
_cell.length_c   1.000
_cell.angle_alpha   90.00
_cell.angle_beta   90.00
_cell.angle_gamma   90.00
#
_symmetry.space_group_name_H-M   'P 1'
#
loop_
_entity.id
_entity.type
_entity.pdbx_description
1 polymer ?
#
loop_
_entity_poly.entity_id
_entity_poly.type
_entity_poly.pdbx_seq_one_letter_code
_entity_poly.pdbx_strand_id
1 'polypeptide(L)' 'MHAGVRVRIVFPSVLEGQTGTVTSADDRQQVVTVRIDGDPGHDGGPIRVKLAEVEPVLVARDSR' A
#
# COMPACT_ATOMS: atom_id res chain seq x y z
N MET A 1 9.07 -1.87 -5.76
CA MET A 1 7.85 -1.05 -5.93
C MET A 1 8.27 0.42 -5.92
N HIS A 2 7.59 1.31 -6.65
CA HIS A 2 7.92 2.75 -6.65
C HIS A 2 6.92 3.56 -5.82
N ALA A 3 7.33 4.73 -5.33
CA ALA A 3 6.41 5.69 -4.73
C ALA A 3 5.31 6.09 -5.73
N GLY A 4 4.10 6.33 -5.24
CA GLY A 4 2.91 6.63 -6.06
C GLY A 4 2.17 5.39 -6.58
N VAL A 5 2.68 4.17 -6.34
CA VAL A 5 1.96 2.94 -6.67
C VAL A 5 0.81 2.73 -5.69
N ARG A 6 -0.40 2.52 -6.21
CA ARG A 6 -1.53 2.03 -5.41
C ARG A 6 -1.36 0.55 -5.14
N VAL A 7 -1.55 0.16 -3.89
CA VAL A 7 -1.43 -1.22 -3.44
C VAL A 7 -2.63 -1.60 -2.58
N ARG A 8 -2.89 -2.90 -2.49
CA ARG A 8 -3.84 -3.53 -1.58
C ARG A 8 -3.08 -4.36 -0.56
N ILE A 9 -3.43 -4.24 0.70
CA ILE A 9 -2.88 -5.06 1.78
C ILE A 9 -3.50 -6.46 1.68
N VAL A 10 -2.68 -7.52 1.68
CA VAL A 10 -3.15 -8.91 1.53
C VAL A 10 -2.70 -9.87 2.63
N PHE A 11 -1.96 -9.36 3.61
CA PHE A 11 -1.57 -10.17 4.76
C PHE A 11 -2.63 -10.13 5.86
N PRO A 12 -2.80 -11.23 6.62
CA PRO A 12 -3.81 -11.32 7.66
C PRO A 12 -3.53 -10.30 8.77
N SER A 13 -4.29 -9.20 8.72
CA SER A 13 -4.24 -8.09 9.65
C SER A 13 -5.56 -7.34 9.65
N VAL A 14 -5.73 -6.40 10.59
CA VAL A 14 -6.91 -5.50 10.61
C VAL A 14 -7.01 -4.62 9.36
N LEU A 15 -5.94 -4.53 8.57
CA LEU A 15 -5.87 -3.72 7.35
C LEU A 15 -5.99 -4.57 6.08
N GLU A 16 -6.19 -5.89 6.20
CA GLU A 16 -6.35 -6.79 5.05
C GLU A 16 -7.49 -6.30 4.13
N GLY A 17 -7.22 -6.26 2.83
CA GLY A 17 -8.15 -5.77 1.82
C GLY A 17 -8.18 -4.25 1.66
N GLN A 18 -7.62 -3.48 2.59
CA GLN A 18 -7.53 -2.03 2.45
C GLN A 18 -6.55 -1.65 1.33
N THR A 19 -6.84 -0.54 0.67
CA THR A 19 -5.96 0.04 -0.36
C THR A 19 -5.23 1.25 0.18
N GLY A 20 -4.04 1.48 -0.33
CA GLY A 20 -3.27 2.69 -0.03
C GLY A 20 -2.27 3.02 -1.13
N THR A 21 -1.56 4.11 -0.93
CA THR A 21 -0.52 4.58 -1.84
C THR A 21 0.84 4.43 -1.20
N VAL A 22 1.79 3.81 -1.92
CA VAL A 22 3.18 3.70 -1.50
C VAL A 22 3.81 5.10 -1.48
N THR A 23 4.32 5.54 -0.34
CA THR A 23 5.00 6.82 -0.18
C THR A 23 6.52 6.68 -0.24
N SER A 24 7.05 5.52 0.18
CA SER A 24 8.47 5.18 0.07
C SER A 24 8.67 3.66 0.02
N ALA A 25 9.81 3.22 -0.49
CA ALA A 25 10.20 1.82 -0.54
C ALA A 25 11.66 1.66 -0.11
N ASP A 26 11.95 0.62 0.68
CA ASP A 26 13.28 0.15 1.01
C ASP A 26 13.47 -1.24 0.42
N ASP A 27 14.09 -1.31 -0.75
CA ASP A 27 14.32 -2.57 -1.46
C ASP A 27 15.34 -3.46 -0.75
N ARG A 28 16.23 -2.91 0.09
CA ARG A 28 17.18 -3.72 0.87
C ARG A 28 16.46 -4.51 1.95
N GLN A 29 15.46 -3.90 2.58
CA GLN A 29 14.65 -4.52 3.62
C GLN A 29 13.38 -5.19 3.07
N GLN A 30 13.08 -5.04 1.78
CA GLN A 30 11.83 -5.51 1.16
C GLN A 30 10.58 -4.95 1.87
N VAL A 31 10.62 -3.67 2.23
CA VAL A 31 9.55 -2.97 2.97
C VAL A 31 9.07 -1.77 2.18
N VAL A 32 7.77 -1.52 2.20
CA VAL A 32 7.15 -0.31 1.65
C VAL A 32 6.41 0.44 2.74
N THR A 33 6.44 1.76 2.65
CA THR A 33 5.62 2.63 3.49
C THR A 33 4.36 3.00 2.71
N VAL A 34 3.19 2.73 3.27
CA VAL A 34 1.89 2.89 2.61
C VAL A 34 1.03 3.85 3.41
N ARG A 35 0.41 4.80 2.72
CA ARG A 35 -0.67 5.62 3.28
C ARG A 35 -2.01 5.03 2.85
N ILE A 36 -2.80 4.54 3.80
CA ILE A 36 -4.10 3.92 3.55
C ILE A 36 -5.14 4.96 3.12
N ASP A 37 -6.00 4.60 2.18
CA ASP A 37 -7.10 5.42 1.69
C ASP A 37 -8.31 5.33 2.66
N GLY A 38 -8.88 6.48 3.03
CA GLY A 38 -10.23 6.53 3.60
C GLY A 38 -10.41 6.05 5.04
N ASP A 39 -9.34 5.82 5.81
CA ASP A 39 -9.46 5.55 7.25
C ASP A 39 -9.10 6.79 8.09
N PRO A 40 -10.08 7.66 8.41
CA PRO A 40 -9.88 8.77 9.35
C PRO A 40 -9.78 8.30 10.82
N GLY A 41 -10.06 7.02 11.11
CA GLY A 41 -9.90 6.41 12.44
C GLY A 41 -8.50 5.88 12.70
N HIS A 42 -7.69 5.73 11.65
CA HIS A 42 -6.25 5.54 11.76
C HIS A 42 -5.56 6.91 11.77
N ASP A 43 -5.59 7.59 12.92
CA ASP A 43 -4.79 8.80 13.21
C ASP A 43 -3.27 8.61 13.00
N GLY A 44 -2.82 7.39 12.68
CA GLY A 44 -1.44 6.91 12.79
C GLY A 44 -0.63 6.89 11.50
N GLY A 45 -0.62 7.96 10.69
CA GLY A 45 0.41 8.16 9.66
C GLY A 45 0.59 7.01 8.65
N PRO A 46 1.70 7.01 7.89
CA PRO A 46 1.97 5.97 6.91
C PRO A 46 2.52 4.71 7.61
N ILE A 47 2.00 3.53 7.25
CA ILE A 47 2.39 2.24 7.84
C ILE A 47 3.54 1.62 7.05
N ARG A 48 4.38 0.81 7.71
CA ARG A 48 5.42 0.02 7.04
C ARG A 48 4.97 -1.44 6.94
N VAL A 49 4.96 -1.98 5.73
CA VAL A 49 4.55 -3.36 5.42
C VAL A 49 5.55 -4.01 4.49
N LYS A 50 5.70 -5.34 4.54
CA LYS A 50 6.62 -6.02 3.62
C LYS A 50 6.07 -6.00 2.21
N LEU A 51 6.96 -6.07 1.22
CA LEU A 51 6.58 -6.13 -0.18
C LEU A 51 5.68 -7.33 -0.49
N ALA A 52 5.92 -8.47 0.17
CA ALA A 52 5.12 -9.70 0.04
C ALA A 52 3.73 -9.62 0.70
N GLU A 53 3.50 -8.58 1.50
CA GLU A 53 2.25 -8.37 2.25
C GLU A 53 1.30 -7.42 1.51
N VAL A 54 1.69 -6.97 0.30
CA VAL A 54 0.93 -6.06 -0.54
C VAL A 54 0.89 -6.51 -1.99
N GLU A 55 -0.19 -6.18 -2.68
CA GLU A 55 -0.35 -6.40 -4.12
C GLU A 55 -0.58 -5.08 -4.84
N PRO A 56 0.04 -4.84 -6.02
CA PRO A 56 -0.22 -3.66 -6.81
C PRO A 56 -1.66 -3.65 -7.32
N VAL A 57 -2.35 -2.52 -7.20
CA VAL A 57 -3.66 -2.30 -7.80
C VAL A 57 -3.44 -1.74 -9.20
N LEU A 58 -3.63 -2.60 -10.21
CA LEU A 58 -3.63 -2.16 -11.60
C LEU A 58 -4.89 -1.35 -11.87
N VAL A 59 -4.76 -0.04 -11.98
CA VAL A 59 -5.85 0.79 -12.50
C VAL A 59 -5.91 0.51 -13.99
N ALA A 60 -7.00 -0.09 -14.47
CA ALA A 60 -7.27 -0.17 -15.89
C ALA A 60 -7.25 1.27 -16.42
N ARG A 61 -6.22 1.63 -17.19
CA ARG A 61 -6.26 2.85 -17.99
C ARG A 61 -7.35 2.63 -19.02
N ASP A 62 -8.49 3.25 -18.81
CA ASP A 62 -9.52 3.38 -19.83
C ASP A 62 -8.82 3.92 -21.09
N SER A 63 -8.68 3.05 -22.07
CA SER A 63 -8.04 3.38 -23.35
C SER A 63 -9.09 4.14 -24.14
N ARG A 64 -9.08 5.47 -24.07
CA ARG A 64 -10.00 6.33 -24.81
C ARG A 64 -9.29 7.47 -25.51
#